data_AF-A0A935R948-F1
#
_entry.id   AF-A0A935R948-F1
#
_cell.length_a   1.000
_cell.length_b   1.000
_cell.length_c   1.000
_cell.angle_alpha   90.00
_cell.angle_beta   90.00
_cell.angle_gamma   90.00
#
_symmetry.space_group_name_H-M   'P 1'
#
loop_
_entity.id
_entity.type
_entity.pdbx_description
1 polymer ?
#
loop_
_entity_poly.entity_id
_entity_poly.type
_entity_poly.pdbx_seq_one_letter_code
_entity_poly.pdbx_strand_id
1 'polypeptide(L)'
;MTRHRNAGFIFLYVPWWLNIVLAAVCYGAIAYGLPMLADDGPVIASIARGLRPLAPYLAIFFLALAAVGIVAELRRLRQVAADQTDPTKLCSLSYENMQSALIAAFQRRNFSVQVADGGDGVDLLLHAANGDLWIVNFRNWQVAVIDAPAIRELFGVMAAKGAVACIFLTSGGFTVEAVRFANGQPIHLVDGPQLLDLLQSPAQPVAAAA
;
A
#
# COMPACT_ATOMS: atom_id res chain seq x y z
N MET A 1 31.11 3.29 -1.21
CA MET A 1 30.86 4.51 -2.02
C MET A 1 30.00 4.12 -3.23
N THR A 2 28.99 4.95 -3.53
CA THR A 2 28.11 5.03 -4.73
C THR A 2 27.28 3.78 -5.11
N ARG A 3 25.98 3.66 -4.75
CA ARG A 3 24.76 4.35 -5.28
C ARG A 3 24.42 3.94 -6.73
N HIS A 4 23.35 3.15 -6.90
CA HIS A 4 22.31 3.21 -7.96
C HIS A 4 21.31 2.04 -7.78
N ARG A 5 20.62 1.97 -6.64
CA ARG A 5 19.15 2.16 -6.52
C ARG A 5 18.39 2.58 -7.78
N ASN A 6 17.36 1.78 -8.08
CA ASN A 6 16.00 2.17 -8.48
C ASN A 6 15.67 2.39 -9.97
N ALA A 7 15.53 1.30 -10.73
CA ALA A 7 14.75 1.28 -11.98
C ALA A 7 13.23 1.12 -11.76
N GLY A 8 12.80 0.68 -10.57
CA GLY A 8 11.38 0.42 -10.26
C GLY A 8 10.58 1.60 -9.67
N PHE A 9 11.22 2.74 -9.38
CA PHE A 9 10.59 3.84 -8.62
C PHE A 9 10.02 4.97 -9.49
N ILE A 10 10.26 4.94 -10.81
CA ILE A 10 9.79 5.99 -11.73
C ILE A 10 8.31 5.76 -12.11
N PHE A 11 7.82 4.53 -12.02
CA PHE A 11 6.44 4.19 -12.42
C PHE A 11 5.37 4.61 -11.38
N LEU A 12 5.78 4.97 -10.16
CA LEU A 12 4.86 5.33 -9.05
C LEU A 12 4.52 6.83 -8.97
N TYR A 13 5.15 7.67 -9.78
CA TYR A 13 4.97 9.12 -9.77
C TYR A 13 4.38 9.68 -11.06
N VAL A 14 3.79 8.83 -11.91
CA VAL A 14 3.01 9.27 -13.07
C VAL A 14 1.54 9.31 -12.65
N PRO A 15 1.02 10.46 -12.20
CA PRO A 15 -0.37 10.58 -11.83
C PRO A 15 -1.29 10.14 -12.97
N TRP A 16 -2.32 9.37 -12.65
CA TRP A 16 -3.32 8.89 -13.63
C TRP A 16 -3.96 10.02 -14.45
N TRP A 17 -4.10 11.21 -13.85
CA TRP A 17 -4.59 12.40 -14.52
C TRP A 17 -3.62 12.93 -15.58
N LEU A 18 -2.30 12.70 -15.47
CA LEU A 18 -1.32 13.08 -16.49
C LEU A 18 -1.54 12.32 -17.80
N ASN A 19 -1.92 11.03 -17.74
CA ASN A 19 -2.26 10.27 -18.94
C ASN A 19 -3.55 10.77 -19.59
N ILE A 20 -4.54 11.18 -18.78
CA ILE A 20 -5.79 11.79 -19.28
C ILE A 20 -5.50 13.14 -19.95
N VAL A 21 -4.70 13.98 -19.31
CA VAL A 21 -4.29 15.30 -19.85
C VAL A 21 -3.46 15.12 -21.11
N LEU A 22 -2.50 14.20 -21.12
CA LEU A 22 -1.66 13.93 -22.29
C LEU A 22 -2.49 13.37 -23.47
N ALA A 23 -3.47 12.50 -23.19
CA ALA A 23 -4.39 11.99 -24.20
C ALA A 23 -5.29 13.11 -24.76
N ALA A 24 -5.81 13.99 -23.90
CA ALA A 24 -6.62 15.14 -24.32
C ALA A 24 -5.80 16.14 -25.15
N VAL A 25 -4.53 16.39 -24.78
CA VAL A 25 -3.59 17.26 -25.52
C VAL A 25 -3.25 16.65 -26.88
N CYS A 26 -2.92 15.37 -26.95
CA CYS A 26 -2.67 14.68 -28.22
C CYS A 26 -3.92 14.66 -29.12
N TYR A 27 -5.10 14.40 -28.56
CA TYR A 27 -6.36 14.43 -29.30
C TYR A 27 -6.66 15.84 -29.81
N GLY A 28 -6.52 16.87 -28.98
CA GLY A 28 -6.72 18.27 -29.37
C GLY A 28 -5.75 18.75 -30.44
N ALA A 29 -4.47 18.37 -30.32
CA ALA A 29 -3.44 18.69 -31.31
C ALA A 29 -3.73 18.05 -32.67
N ILE A 30 -4.23 16.81 -32.69
CA ILE A 30 -4.57 16.08 -33.92
C ILE A 30 -5.93 16.51 -34.49
N ALA A 31 -6.92 16.78 -33.65
CA ALA A 31 -8.27 17.11 -34.07
C ALA A 31 -8.42 18.58 -34.49
N TYR A 32 -7.68 19.50 -33.86
CA TYR A 32 -7.81 20.94 -34.09
C TYR A 32 -6.52 21.60 -34.60
N GLY A 33 -5.32 21.12 -34.21
CA GLY A 33 -4.05 21.68 -34.69
C GLY A 33 -3.73 21.29 -36.13
N LEU A 34 -3.95 20.01 -36.47
CA LEU A 34 -3.74 19.46 -37.82
C LEU A 34 -4.59 20.14 -38.92
N PRO A 35 -5.90 20.44 -38.74
CA PRO A 35 -6.68 21.18 -39.72
C PRO A 35 -6.29 22.66 -39.83
N MET A 36 -5.79 23.29 -38.76
CA MET A 36 -5.33 24.69 -38.80
C MET A 36 -4.03 24.87 -39.60
N LEU A 37 -3.19 23.83 -39.66
CA LEU A 37 -1.99 23.74 -40.53
C LEU A 37 -2.29 23.19 -41.93
N ALA A 38 -3.49 22.63 -42.15
CA ALA A 38 -3.89 22.03 -43.43
C ALA A 38 -4.38 23.07 -44.44
N ASP A 39 -4.74 24.28 -43.99
CA ASP A 39 -5.11 25.40 -44.86
C ASP A 39 -3.92 25.93 -45.68
N ASP A 40 -2.68 25.70 -45.22
CA ASP A 40 -1.45 26.19 -45.86
C ASP A 40 -0.82 25.21 -46.88
N GLY A 41 -1.34 23.98 -47.07
CA GLY A 41 -0.69 23.03 -47.99
C GLY A 41 -1.51 21.80 -48.43
N PRO A 42 -1.55 21.48 -49.75
CA PRO A 42 -2.35 20.38 -50.31
C PRO A 42 -1.90 18.98 -49.85
N VAL A 43 -0.66 18.84 -49.38
CA VAL A 43 -0.10 17.58 -48.87
C VAL A 43 -0.66 17.25 -47.47
N ILE A 44 -0.77 18.25 -46.60
CA ILE A 44 -1.25 18.09 -45.21
C ILE A 44 -2.74 17.75 -45.21
N ALA A 45 -3.54 18.40 -46.06
CA ALA A 45 -4.95 18.11 -46.25
C ALA A 45 -5.23 16.67 -46.75
N SER A 46 -4.30 16.10 -47.51
CA SER A 46 -4.40 14.73 -48.03
C SER A 46 -4.06 13.68 -46.97
N ILE A 47 -3.04 13.95 -46.14
CA ILE A 47 -2.67 13.11 -45.00
C ILE A 47 -3.79 13.13 -43.94
N ALA A 48 -4.35 14.31 -43.65
CA ALA A 48 -5.47 14.46 -42.70
C ALA A 48 -6.71 13.67 -43.15
N ARG A 49 -7.04 13.66 -44.44
CA ARG A 49 -8.15 12.86 -44.99
C ARG A 49 -7.91 11.35 -44.89
N GLY A 50 -6.67 10.90 -45.08
CA GLY A 50 -6.29 9.48 -44.94
C GLY A 50 -6.26 8.98 -43.50
N LEU A 51 -5.92 9.84 -42.54
CA LEU A 51 -5.79 9.47 -41.12
C LEU A 51 -7.11 9.61 -40.32
N ARG A 52 -8.07 10.38 -40.82
CA ARG A 52 -9.40 10.58 -40.21
C ARG A 52 -10.16 9.27 -39.88
N PRO A 53 -10.19 8.24 -40.75
CA PRO A 53 -10.85 6.97 -40.41
C PRO A 53 -10.07 6.13 -39.38
N LEU A 54 -8.78 6.41 -39.17
CA LEU A 54 -7.93 5.72 -38.18
C LEU A 54 -8.04 6.30 -36.77
N ALA A 55 -8.48 7.56 -36.64
CA ALA A 55 -8.68 8.25 -35.37
C ALA A 55 -9.54 7.48 -34.32
N PRO A 56 -10.71 6.89 -34.66
CA PRO A 56 -11.49 6.14 -33.68
C PRO A 56 -10.79 4.86 -33.20
N TYR A 57 -10.01 4.19 -34.04
CA TYR A 57 -9.27 2.98 -33.65
C TYR A 57 -8.13 3.29 -32.67
N LEU A 58 -7.40 4.38 -32.91
CA LEU A 58 -6.41 4.90 -31.96
C LEU A 58 -7.04 5.30 -30.62
N ALA A 59 -8.21 5.94 -30.64
CA ALA A 59 -8.92 6.31 -29.42
C ALA A 59 -9.33 5.07 -28.59
N ILE A 60 -9.82 4.01 -29.24
CA ILE A 60 -10.18 2.75 -28.58
C ILE A 60 -8.94 2.06 -28.00
N PHE A 61 -7.80 2.08 -28.70
CA PHE A 61 -6.54 1.51 -28.20
C PHE A 61 -6.06 2.19 -26.91
N PHE A 62 -6.08 3.53 -26.87
CA PHE A 62 -5.74 4.29 -25.66
C PHE A 62 -6.77 4.09 -24.53
N LEU A 63 -8.06 3.96 -24.87
CA LEU A 63 -9.12 3.70 -23.89
C LEU A 63 -8.99 2.30 -23.28
N ALA A 64 -8.60 1.29 -24.08
CA ALA A 64 -8.30 -0.04 -23.58
C ALA A 64 -7.10 -0.05 -22.62
N LEU A 65 -6.05 0.72 -22.93
CA LEU A 65 -4.89 0.85 -22.05
C LEU A 65 -5.24 1.52 -20.71
N ALA A 66 -6.10 2.55 -20.76
CA ALA A 66 -6.63 3.21 -19.56
C ALA A 66 -7.56 2.29 -18.74
N ALA A 67 -8.38 1.48 -19.41
CA ALA A 67 -9.25 0.50 -18.75
C ALA A 67 -8.45 -0.56 -17.99
N VAL A 68 -7.29 -1.00 -18.51
CA VAL A 68 -6.40 -1.92 -17.79
C VAL A 68 -5.85 -1.29 -16.51
N GLY A 69 -5.46 -0.01 -16.55
CA GLY A 69 -5.01 0.73 -15.35
C GLY A 69 -6.11 0.91 -14.31
N ILE A 70 -7.33 1.25 -14.74
CA ILE A 70 -8.51 1.36 -13.86
C ILE A 70 -8.85 -0.02 -13.25
N VAL A 71 -8.83 -1.08 -14.05
CA VAL A 71 -9.09 -2.44 -13.57
C VAL A 71 -8.01 -2.89 -12.58
N ALA A 72 -6.75 -2.52 -12.77
CA ALA A 72 -5.68 -2.82 -11.82
C ALA A 72 -5.88 -2.09 -10.47
N GLU A 73 -6.24 -0.80 -10.49
CA GLU A 73 -6.50 -0.04 -9.26
C GLU A 73 -7.80 -0.47 -8.57
N LEU A 74 -8.85 -0.79 -9.34
CA LEU A 74 -10.07 -1.38 -8.81
C LEU A 74 -9.85 -2.78 -8.28
N ARG A 75 -8.94 -3.58 -8.87
CA ARG A 75 -8.54 -4.89 -8.33
C ARG A 75 -7.76 -4.74 -7.04
N ARG A 76 -6.91 -3.72 -6.89
CA ARG A 76 -6.23 -3.41 -5.63
C ARG A 76 -7.23 -3.05 -4.53
N LEU A 77 -8.18 -2.16 -4.81
CA LEU A 77 -9.26 -1.80 -3.86
C LEU A 77 -10.22 -2.96 -3.58
N ARG A 78 -10.51 -3.80 -4.59
CA ARG A 78 -11.33 -5.00 -4.41
C ARG A 78 -10.59 -6.11 -3.71
N GLN A 79 -9.27 -6.26 -3.83
CA GLN A 79 -8.49 -7.22 -3.04
C GLN A 79 -8.52 -6.86 -1.55
N VAL A 80 -8.49 -5.55 -1.22
CA VAL A 80 -8.73 -5.04 0.14
C VAL A 80 -10.18 -5.33 0.62
N ALA A 81 -11.15 -5.45 -0.28
CA ALA A 81 -12.56 -5.70 0.05
C ALA A 81 -13.02 -7.17 -0.09
N ALA A 82 -12.26 -8.00 -0.80
CA ALA A 82 -12.65 -9.35 -1.23
C ALA A 82 -11.97 -10.44 -0.41
N ASP A 83 -10.92 -10.14 0.36
CA ASP A 83 -10.42 -11.08 1.37
C ASP A 83 -11.22 -10.95 2.67
N GLN A 84 -12.53 -11.19 2.57
CA GLN A 84 -13.40 -11.36 3.72
C GLN A 84 -13.19 -12.77 4.28
N THR A 85 -12.00 -13.01 4.83
CA THR A 85 -11.91 -13.98 5.91
C THR A 85 -12.53 -13.31 7.13
N ASP A 86 -13.59 -13.90 7.67
CA ASP A 86 -14.37 -13.39 8.81
C ASP A 86 -13.45 -12.85 9.93
N PRO A 87 -13.35 -11.52 10.16
CA PRO A 87 -12.58 -10.97 11.29
C PRO A 87 -13.11 -11.45 12.64
N THR A 88 -14.35 -11.96 12.63
CA THR A 88 -15.01 -12.71 13.71
C THR A 88 -14.19 -13.92 14.20
N LYS A 89 -13.42 -14.59 13.33
CA LYS A 89 -12.54 -15.68 13.74
C LYS A 89 -11.40 -15.20 14.64
N LEU A 90 -10.86 -14.01 14.38
CA LEU A 90 -9.81 -13.45 15.24
C LEU A 90 -10.37 -13.29 16.65
N CYS A 91 -11.53 -12.66 16.83
CA CYS A 91 -12.12 -12.34 18.15
C CYS A 91 -12.39 -13.56 19.05
N SER A 92 -12.38 -14.77 18.49
CA SER A 92 -12.53 -16.02 19.25
C SER A 92 -11.20 -16.59 19.81
N LEU A 93 -10.06 -16.02 19.40
CA LEU A 93 -8.75 -16.47 19.84
C LEU A 93 -8.43 -15.98 21.27
N SER A 94 -7.84 -16.87 22.07
CA SER A 94 -7.23 -16.49 23.35
C SER A 94 -6.02 -15.58 23.10
N TYR A 95 -5.69 -14.73 24.08
CA TYR A 95 -4.51 -13.87 24.07
C TYR A 95 -3.22 -14.65 23.76
N GLU A 96 -3.04 -15.82 24.40
CA GLU A 96 -1.86 -16.68 24.20
C GLU A 96 -1.74 -17.21 22.77
N ASN A 97 -2.87 -17.56 22.15
CA ASN A 97 -2.92 -18.06 20.78
C ASN A 97 -2.58 -16.95 19.79
N MET A 98 -3.12 -15.75 20.00
CA MET A 98 -2.81 -14.57 19.19
C MET A 98 -1.33 -14.22 19.30
N GLN A 99 -0.78 -14.17 20.52
CA GLN A 99 0.63 -13.90 20.77
C GLN A 99 1.53 -14.91 20.06
N SER A 100 1.23 -16.20 20.20
CA SER A 100 1.99 -17.27 19.55
C SER A 100 1.94 -17.17 18.01
N ALA A 101 0.78 -16.83 17.46
CA ALA A 101 0.60 -16.67 16.02
C ALA A 101 1.36 -15.44 15.49
N LEU A 102 1.34 -14.32 16.21
CA LEU A 102 2.10 -13.11 15.88
C LEU A 102 3.61 -13.35 15.96
N ILE A 103 4.10 -14.03 16.99
CA ILE A 103 5.51 -14.41 17.12
C ILE A 103 5.93 -15.22 15.89
N ALA A 104 5.17 -16.27 15.54
CA ALA A 104 5.47 -17.08 14.37
C ALA A 104 5.43 -16.26 13.07
N ALA A 105 4.47 -15.35 12.91
CA ALA A 105 4.35 -14.49 11.74
C ALA A 105 5.54 -13.54 11.58
N PHE A 106 6.01 -12.91 12.67
CA PHE A 106 7.16 -12.01 12.63
C PHE A 106 8.49 -12.76 12.46
N GLN A 107 8.65 -13.93 13.08
CA GLN A 107 9.82 -14.78 12.88
C GLN A 107 9.98 -15.21 11.41
N ARG A 108 8.87 -15.55 10.73
CA ARG A 108 8.89 -15.84 9.28
C ARG A 108 9.37 -14.67 8.42
N ARG A 109 9.28 -13.45 8.94
CA ARG A 109 9.73 -12.21 8.26
C ARG A 109 11.14 -11.81 8.66
N ASN A 110 11.92 -12.73 9.26
CA ASN A 110 13.29 -12.53 9.73
C ASN A 110 13.43 -11.49 10.85
N PHE A 111 12.40 -11.30 11.67
CA PHE A 111 12.51 -10.56 12.92
C PHE A 111 12.80 -11.51 14.08
N SER A 112 13.75 -11.14 14.95
CA SER A 112 13.87 -11.80 16.25
C SER A 112 12.84 -11.20 17.20
N VAL A 113 11.96 -12.03 17.75
CA VAL A 113 10.83 -11.60 18.56
C VAL A 113 11.10 -11.92 20.02
N GLN A 114 11.01 -10.90 20.87
CA GLN A 114 11.07 -11.03 22.31
C GLN A 114 9.74 -10.60 22.93
N VAL A 115 9.19 -11.42 23.81
CA VAL A 115 7.98 -11.06 24.56
C VAL A 115 8.35 -10.02 25.61
N ALA A 116 7.62 -8.92 25.65
CA ALA A 116 7.81 -7.90 26.67
C ALA A 116 7.01 -8.26 27.93
N ASP A 117 7.45 -7.75 29.09
CA ASP A 117 6.77 -7.97 30.38
C ASP A 117 5.39 -7.29 30.49
N GLY A 118 4.94 -6.61 29.42
CA GLY A 118 3.58 -6.08 29.31
C GLY A 118 3.29 -4.81 30.12
N GLY A 119 4.31 -4.18 30.71
CA GLY A 119 4.16 -2.96 31.53
C GLY A 119 3.78 -1.72 30.73
N ASP A 120 4.67 -1.27 29.84
CA ASP A 120 4.53 0.01 29.13
C ASP A 120 3.56 -0.04 27.94
N GLY A 121 2.59 -0.96 27.93
CA GLY A 121 1.75 -1.20 26.77
C GLY A 121 2.54 -1.71 25.54
N VAL A 122 3.66 -2.39 25.77
CA VAL A 122 4.37 -3.14 24.73
C VAL A 122 4.20 -4.61 25.01
N ASP A 123 3.76 -5.35 24.01
CA ASP A 123 3.51 -6.78 24.14
C ASP A 123 4.64 -7.59 23.47
N LEU A 124 5.20 -7.09 22.35
CA LEU A 124 6.39 -7.69 21.70
C LEU A 124 7.44 -6.63 21.33
N LEU A 125 8.70 -7.05 21.41
CA LEU A 125 9.87 -6.34 20.88
C LEU A 125 10.38 -7.13 19.66
N LEU A 126 10.52 -6.45 18.53
CA LEU A 126 11.07 -7.03 17.31
C LEU A 126 12.44 -6.43 17.07
N HIS A 127 13.43 -7.29 16.89
CA HIS A 127 14.76 -6.91 16.44
C HIS A 127 14.91 -7.29 14.97
N ALA A 128 15.07 -6.27 14.13
CA ALA A 128 15.39 -6.47 12.73
C ALA A 128 16.87 -6.91 12.58
N ALA A 129 17.18 -7.57 11.47
CA ALA A 129 18.54 -8.06 11.19
C ALA A 129 19.61 -6.94 11.12
N ASN A 130 19.19 -5.69 10.90
CA ASN A 130 20.07 -4.51 10.90
C ASN A 130 20.29 -3.92 12.30
N GLY A 131 19.70 -4.48 13.35
CA GLY A 131 19.79 -4.00 14.72
C GLY A 131 18.68 -3.01 15.13
N ASP A 132 17.77 -2.66 14.23
CA ASP A 132 16.67 -1.76 14.57
C ASP A 132 15.68 -2.43 15.53
N LEU A 133 15.31 -1.69 16.58
CA LEU A 133 14.28 -2.10 17.53
C LEU A 133 12.92 -1.57 17.07
N TRP A 134 11.95 -2.46 17.00
CA TRP A 134 10.55 -2.13 16.74
C TRP A 134 9.70 -2.64 17.89
N ILE A 135 8.68 -1.88 18.27
CA ILE A 135 7.76 -2.29 19.34
C ILE A 135 6.38 -2.62 18.78
N VAL A 136 5.69 -3.56 19.40
CA VAL A 136 4.37 -4.00 18.97
C VAL A 136 3.41 -3.98 20.14
N ASN A 137 2.24 -3.36 19.93
CA ASN A 137 1.09 -3.45 20.83
C ASN A 137 -0.04 -4.20 20.12
N PHE A 138 -0.59 -5.20 20.80
CA PHE A 138 -1.82 -5.88 20.40
C PHE A 138 -2.78 -6.08 21.56
N ARG A 139 -2.55 -5.52 22.75
CA ARG A 139 -3.42 -5.70 23.93
C ARG A 139 -4.90 -5.46 23.68
N ASN A 140 -5.20 -4.41 22.91
CA ASN A 140 -6.57 -4.00 22.61
C ASN A 140 -7.06 -4.53 21.27
N TRP A 141 -6.54 -5.69 20.82
CA TRP A 141 -6.81 -6.18 19.49
C TRP A 141 -8.28 -6.51 19.22
N GLN A 142 -9.11 -6.76 20.23
CA GLN A 142 -10.54 -7.04 20.04
C GLN A 142 -11.41 -5.76 19.98
N VAL A 143 -10.81 -4.58 20.18
CA VAL A 143 -11.56 -3.32 20.18
C VAL A 143 -11.95 -2.95 18.75
N ALA A 144 -13.24 -2.70 18.55
CA ALA A 144 -13.81 -2.43 17.22
C ALA A 144 -13.20 -1.20 16.53
N VAL A 145 -12.94 -0.12 17.28
CA VAL A 145 -12.32 1.11 16.76
C VAL A 145 -11.35 1.69 17.79
N ILE A 146 -10.10 1.94 17.38
CA ILE A 146 -9.05 2.53 18.21
C ILE A 146 -8.93 4.04 17.95
N ASP A 147 -8.86 4.81 19.04
CA ASP A 147 -8.73 6.27 19.00
C ASP A 147 -7.26 6.74 18.99
N ALA A 148 -7.06 8.00 18.58
CA ALA A 148 -5.73 8.62 18.51
C ALA A 148 -4.94 8.64 19.84
N PRO A 149 -5.54 8.81 21.04
CA PRO A 149 -4.80 8.80 22.30
C PRO A 149 -4.00 7.52 22.55
N ALA A 150 -4.58 6.35 22.25
CA ALA A 150 -3.89 5.06 22.46
C ALA A 150 -2.65 4.93 21.55
N ILE A 151 -2.72 5.45 20.33
CA ILE A 151 -1.59 5.44 19.38
C ILE A 151 -0.52 6.43 19.81
N ARG A 152 -0.91 7.60 20.32
CA ARG A 152 0.01 8.61 20.87
C ARG A 152 0.78 8.07 22.08
N GLU A 153 0.11 7.31 22.94
CA GLU A 153 0.75 6.64 24.08
C GLU A 153 1.82 5.65 23.61
N LEU A 154 1.49 4.76 22.67
CA LEU A 154 2.47 3.83 22.10
C LEU A 154 3.65 4.56 21.44
N PHE A 155 3.38 5.67 20.74
CA PHE A 155 4.43 6.49 20.15
C PHE A 155 5.36 7.12 21.21
N GLY A 156 4.81 7.56 22.35
CA GLY A 156 5.62 8.01 23.49
C GLY A 156 6.53 6.92 24.03
N VAL A 157 6.03 5.68 24.13
CA VAL A 157 6.79 4.52 24.59
C VAL A 157 7.89 4.14 23.58
N MET A 158 7.59 4.20 22.28
CA MET A 158 8.57 4.01 21.21
C MET A 158 9.74 4.97 21.35
N ALA A 159 9.44 6.26 21.53
CA ALA A 159 10.45 7.29 21.73
C ALA A 159 11.27 7.06 23.01
N ALA A 160 10.63 6.69 24.12
CA ALA A 160 11.31 6.41 25.38
C ALA A 160 12.24 5.19 25.32
N LYS A 161 11.87 4.14 24.56
CA LYS A 161 12.68 2.94 24.37
C LYS A 161 13.73 3.06 23.25
N GLY A 162 13.74 4.17 22.51
CA GLY A 162 14.66 4.37 21.37
C GLY A 162 14.36 3.45 20.19
N ALA A 163 13.11 2.99 20.05
CA ALA A 163 12.70 2.16 18.92
C ALA A 163 12.56 3.01 17.65
N VAL A 164 12.89 2.40 16.50
CA VAL A 164 12.86 3.05 15.19
C VAL A 164 11.44 3.18 14.67
N ALA A 165 10.58 2.21 14.99
CA ALA A 165 9.17 2.22 14.63
C ALA A 165 8.31 1.46 15.65
N CYS A 166 7.01 1.71 15.63
CA CYS A 166 6.02 0.94 16.40
C CYS A 166 4.92 0.39 15.50
N ILE A 167 4.35 -0.74 15.91
CA ILE A 167 3.23 -1.40 15.23
C ILE A 167 2.07 -1.50 16.21
N PHE A 168 0.89 -1.03 15.80
CA PHE A 168 -0.35 -1.16 16.55
C PHE A 168 -1.28 -2.13 15.80
N LEU A 169 -1.67 -3.23 16.44
CA LEU A 169 -2.48 -4.30 15.85
C LEU A 169 -3.90 -4.29 16.43
N THR A 170 -4.91 -4.39 15.56
CA THR A 170 -6.31 -4.58 15.94
C THR A 170 -7.06 -5.49 14.96
N SER A 171 -8.05 -6.24 15.43
CA SER A 171 -9.03 -6.95 14.60
C SER A 171 -10.15 -6.02 14.11
N GLY A 172 -10.30 -4.86 14.74
CA GLY A 172 -11.20 -3.80 14.32
C GLY A 172 -10.54 -2.83 13.34
N GLY A 173 -10.77 -1.54 13.55
CA GLY A 173 -10.17 -0.46 12.76
C GLY A 173 -9.67 0.70 13.61
N PHE A 174 -9.31 1.79 12.93
CA PHE A 174 -8.80 3.01 13.54
C PHE A 174 -9.68 4.20 13.18
N THR A 175 -9.79 5.19 14.07
CA THR A 175 -10.46 6.44 13.72
C THR A 175 -9.67 7.23 12.68
N VAL A 176 -10.34 8.14 11.97
CA VAL A 176 -9.70 9.04 11.00
C VAL A 176 -8.60 9.88 11.68
N GLU A 177 -8.82 10.30 12.92
CA GLU A 177 -7.82 11.06 13.68
C GLU A 177 -6.58 10.20 13.99
N ALA A 178 -6.78 8.95 14.40
CA ALA A 178 -5.71 7.98 14.61
C ALA A 178 -4.85 7.78 13.36
N VAL A 179 -5.48 7.56 12.21
CA VAL A 179 -4.78 7.40 10.91
C VAL A 179 -4.03 8.68 10.53
N ARG A 180 -4.64 9.85 10.74
CA ARG A 180 -3.97 11.14 10.48
C ARG A 180 -2.76 11.36 11.38
N PHE A 181 -2.82 10.93 12.64
CA PHE A 181 -1.68 11.04 13.55
C PHE A 181 -0.53 10.11 13.14
N ALA A 182 -0.83 8.88 12.72
CA ALA A 182 0.18 7.94 12.25
C ALA A 182 0.83 8.37 10.93
N ASN A 183 0.12 9.12 10.07
CA ASN A 183 0.65 9.61 8.82
C ASN A 183 1.87 10.53 9.02
N GLY A 184 3.01 10.12 8.45
CA GLY A 184 4.27 10.86 8.56
C GLY A 184 5.08 10.56 9.84
N GLN A 185 4.60 9.64 10.68
CA GLN A 185 5.34 9.12 11.82
C GLN A 185 5.76 7.66 11.56
N PRO A 186 6.78 7.13 12.25
CA PRO A 186 7.19 5.73 12.15
C PRO A 186 6.22 4.80 12.92
N ILE A 187 4.93 4.93 12.62
CA ILE A 187 3.84 4.17 13.25
C ILE A 187 3.16 3.35 12.16
N HIS A 188 3.11 2.03 12.35
CA HIS A 188 2.41 1.11 11.47
C HIS A 188 1.09 0.69 12.13
N LEU A 189 -0.01 1.09 11.51
CA LEU A 189 -1.35 0.67 11.92
C LEU A 189 -1.75 -0.57 11.12
N VAL A 190 -2.10 -1.63 11.82
CA VAL A 190 -2.53 -2.91 11.23
C VAL A 190 -3.95 -3.19 11.69
N ASP A 191 -4.89 -3.07 10.77
CA ASP A 191 -6.32 -3.31 10.99
C ASP A 191 -6.67 -4.80 10.81
N GLY A 192 -7.94 -5.17 11.06
CA GLY A 192 -8.36 -6.57 11.06
C GLY A 192 -8.02 -7.36 9.80
N PRO A 193 -8.31 -6.84 8.60
CA PRO A 193 -7.90 -7.48 7.35
C PRO A 193 -6.37 -7.63 7.24
N GLN A 194 -5.60 -6.59 7.53
CA GLN A 194 -4.14 -6.66 7.47
C GLN A 194 -3.54 -7.60 8.52
N LEU A 195 -4.19 -7.72 9.69
CA LEU A 195 -3.81 -8.67 10.74
C LEU A 195 -4.04 -10.10 10.27
N LEU A 196 -5.17 -10.39 9.61
CA LEU A 196 -5.42 -11.69 9.00
C LEU A 196 -4.36 -12.02 7.96
N ASP A 197 -4.05 -11.10 7.04
CA ASP A 197 -2.99 -11.29 6.04
C ASP A 197 -1.63 -11.58 6.68
N LEU A 198 -1.31 -10.87 7.77
CA LEU A 198 -0.08 -11.06 8.53
C LEU A 198 0.01 -12.47 9.12
N LEU A 199 -1.10 -13.00 9.63
CA LEU A 199 -1.17 -14.33 10.26
C LEU A 199 -1.25 -15.47 9.24
N GLN A 200 -1.97 -15.27 8.13
CA GLN A 200 -2.26 -16.29 7.13
C GLN A 200 -1.14 -16.46 6.10
N SER A 201 -0.29 -15.46 5.89
CA SER A 201 0.83 -15.56 4.95
C SER A 201 1.66 -16.83 5.25
N PRO A 202 1.63 -17.85 4.36
CA PRO A 202 2.35 -19.10 4.60
C PRO A 202 3.85 -18.82 4.60
N ALA A 203 4.57 -19.52 5.48
CA ALA A 203 6.03 -19.52 5.50
C ALA A 203 6.53 -19.90 4.10
N GLN A 204 7.13 -18.96 3.37
CA GLN A 204 8.04 -19.37 2.32
C GLN A 204 9.33 -19.83 3.01
N PRO A 205 9.71 -21.12 2.89
CA PRO A 205 11.05 -21.52 3.28
C PRO A 205 11.99 -20.70 2.39
N VAL A 206 12.89 -19.93 3.02
CA VAL A 206 14.05 -19.41 2.32
C VAL A 206 14.81 -20.64 1.85
N ALA A 207 14.71 -20.94 0.56
CA ALA A 207 15.51 -21.95 -0.07
C ALA A 207 16.97 -21.60 0.21
N ALA A 208 17.62 -22.44 1.00
CA ALA A 208 19.06 -22.43 1.16
C ALA A 208 19.66 -22.58 -0.24
N ALA A 209 20.27 -21.51 -0.74
CA ALA A 209 21.18 -21.59 -1.87
C ALA A 209 22.39 -22.40 -1.39
N ALA A 210 22.44 -23.65 -1.85
CA ALA A 210 23.61 -24.51 -1.77
C ALA A 210 24.67 -24.07 -2.79
#